data_AF-A0A956KH48-F1
#
_entry.id   AF-A0A956KH48-F1
#
_cell.length_a   1.000
_cell.length_b   1.000
_cell.length_c   1.000
_cell.angle_alpha   90.00
_cell.angle_beta   90.00
_cell.angle_gamma   90.00
#
_symmetry.space_group_name_H-M   'P 1'
#
loop_
_entity.id
_entity.type
_entity.pdbx_description
1 polymer ?
#
loop_
_entity_poly.entity_id
_entity_poly.type
_entity_poly.pdbx_seq_one_letter_code
_entity_poly.pdbx_strand_id
1 'polypeptide(L)'
;MMRRVIIVAVAGALACKGSSDAEPAKAEVGVEAPGPAQPVAAPAAESVEARLLAWLDPDARAVAFVRNPGEFDATAVATLFGVPGAGERVLRQLAGVDDGFTLMIGDDALATWFLEPALAMWPVIAQGTYVVRLLQKPAAEFRAAMEEAGMRASEVEGMTVLVSESPYAWKLVLLEGDAVAFVPQREIGSGLGPLTAARDLPPSELRQQLAPVLADSQTVLELFLAGPDVHMDLREPVASVRLSLRRWQTTGLDGAITLQPLGDVDEAARALQGRRATYMTDKFQDLMTRVAFAPEGPIVLGRLQIPGTDLDAIQADG
;
A
#
# COMPACT_ATOMS: atom_id res chain seq x y z
N MET A 1 4.50 -1.64 39.39
CA MET A 1 5.17 -0.55 38.63
C MET A 1 4.57 -0.52 37.23
N MET A 2 3.52 0.28 37.02
CA MET A 2 2.88 0.46 35.71
C MET A 2 3.54 1.66 35.01
N ARG A 3 4.22 1.41 33.89
CA ARG A 3 4.71 2.47 32.99
C ARG A 3 3.57 2.84 32.05
N ARG A 4 3.09 4.08 32.15
CA ARG A 4 2.20 4.71 31.18
C ARG A 4 3.02 5.10 29.96
N VAL A 5 2.64 4.60 28.79
CA VAL A 5 3.09 5.11 27.50
C VAL A 5 2.27 6.37 27.20
N ILE A 6 2.95 7.50 27.04
CA ILE A 6 2.34 8.79 26.66
C ILE A 6 2.60 8.96 25.16
N ILE A 7 1.54 8.91 24.36
CA ILE A 7 1.56 9.36 22.96
C ILE A 7 1.25 10.86 23.00
N VAL A 8 2.19 11.68 22.55
CA VAL A 8 2.02 13.13 22.45
C VAL A 8 1.50 13.44 21.05
N ALA A 9 0.21 13.79 20.96
CA ALA A 9 -0.36 14.45 19.79
C ALA A 9 -0.14 15.97 19.92
N VAL A 10 0.56 16.58 18.96
CA VAL A 10 0.74 18.04 18.90
C VAL A 10 -0.38 18.62 18.03
N ALA A 11 -1.38 19.24 18.66
CA ALA A 11 -2.40 20.05 18.01
C ALA A 11 -2.18 21.52 18.39
N GLY A 12 -1.84 22.36 17.42
CA GLY A 12 -1.73 23.81 17.58
C GLY A 12 -3.10 24.48 17.45
N ALA A 13 -3.55 25.14 18.51
CA ALA A 13 -4.73 25.99 18.51
C ALA A 13 -4.34 27.46 18.30
N LEU A 14 -5.06 28.16 17.43
CA LEU A 14 -5.20 29.62 17.48
C LEU A 14 -6.70 29.93 17.54
N ALA A 15 -7.16 30.26 18.74
CA ALA A 15 -8.43 30.91 18.99
C ALA A 15 -8.18 32.41 19.16
N CYS A 16 -8.98 33.25 18.50
CA CYS A 16 -9.28 34.59 18.98
C CYS A 16 -10.79 34.78 19.03
N LYS A 17 -11.24 35.03 20.25
CA LYS A 17 -12.59 35.27 20.73
C LYS A 17 -12.95 36.73 20.47
N GLY A 18 -14.19 37.01 20.06
CA GLY A 18 -14.75 38.35 20.04
C GLY A 18 -16.26 38.28 20.07
N SER A 19 -16.86 38.34 21.26
CA SER A 19 -18.29 38.44 21.51
C SER A 19 -18.78 39.87 21.32
N SER A 20 -19.96 40.05 20.74
CA SER A 20 -20.80 41.22 21.03
C SER A 20 -22.27 40.83 20.88
N ASP A 21 -23.01 41.04 21.96
CA ASP A 21 -24.47 40.98 22.06
C ASP A 21 -25.16 41.90 21.06
N ALA A 22 -26.24 41.41 20.45
CA ALA A 22 -27.26 42.26 19.83
C ALA A 22 -28.65 41.57 19.90
N GLU A 23 -29.60 42.36 20.37
CA GLU A 23 -31.02 42.18 20.63
C GLU A 23 -31.83 41.62 19.43
N PRO A 24 -32.90 40.80 19.64
CA PRO A 24 -33.62 40.21 18.53
C PRO A 24 -34.64 41.21 17.95
N ALA A 25 -34.29 41.81 16.81
CA ALA A 25 -35.26 42.50 15.97
C ALA A 25 -36.18 41.48 15.30
N LYS A 26 -37.50 41.67 15.45
CA LYS A 26 -38.54 40.95 14.70
C LYS A 26 -38.33 41.18 13.20
N ALA A 27 -37.93 40.13 12.48
CA ALA A 27 -37.98 40.09 11.02
C ALA A 27 -39.23 39.33 10.57
N GLU A 28 -39.98 39.98 9.69
CA GLU A 28 -41.19 39.47 9.05
C GLU A 28 -40.87 38.20 8.25
N VAL A 29 -41.69 37.17 8.42
CA VAL A 29 -41.62 35.93 7.64
C VAL A 29 -42.16 36.24 6.24
N GLY A 30 -41.27 36.67 5.35
CA GLY A 30 -41.49 36.60 3.92
C GLY A 30 -41.44 35.14 3.49
N VAL A 31 -42.58 34.60 3.03
CA VAL A 31 -42.64 33.28 2.39
C VAL A 31 -41.94 33.41 1.03
N GLU A 32 -40.64 33.13 1.03
CA GLU A 32 -39.84 32.99 -0.19
C GLU A 32 -40.23 31.67 -0.88
N ALA A 33 -40.67 31.77 -2.13
CA ALA A 33 -41.05 30.63 -2.94
C ALA A 33 -39.85 29.67 -3.08
N PRO A 34 -40.07 28.33 -3.05
CA PRO A 34 -38.98 27.38 -3.18
C PRO A 34 -38.33 27.57 -4.56
N GLY A 35 -37.10 28.06 -4.55
CA GLY A 35 -36.26 28.12 -5.74
C GLY A 35 -36.11 26.73 -6.35
N PRO A 36 -35.91 26.64 -7.68
CA PRO A 36 -35.76 25.37 -8.37
C PRO A 36 -34.67 24.55 -7.68
N ALA A 37 -35.01 23.32 -7.28
CA ALA A 37 -34.09 22.38 -6.67
C ALA A 37 -32.84 22.28 -7.55
N GLN A 38 -31.69 22.67 -6.99
CA GLN A 38 -30.41 22.43 -7.64
C GLN A 38 -30.32 20.92 -7.89
N PRO A 39 -30.01 20.48 -9.13
CA PRO A 39 -29.78 19.08 -9.39
C PRO A 39 -28.64 18.62 -8.49
N VAL A 40 -28.95 17.70 -7.58
CA VAL A 40 -27.95 17.01 -6.76
C VAL A 40 -27.01 16.35 -7.76
N ALA A 41 -25.77 16.85 -7.82
CA ALA A 41 -24.74 16.27 -8.66
C ALA A 41 -24.65 14.77 -8.31
N ALA A 42 -24.71 13.92 -9.34
CA ALA A 42 -24.43 12.50 -9.16
C ALA A 42 -23.07 12.38 -8.44
N PRO A 43 -22.96 11.51 -7.42
CA PRO A 43 -21.69 11.34 -6.71
C PRO A 43 -20.61 11.01 -7.73
N ALA A 44 -19.49 11.74 -7.66
CA ALA A 44 -18.34 11.46 -8.51
C ALA A 44 -17.94 9.99 -8.32
N ALA A 45 -17.61 9.30 -9.41
CA ALA A 45 -17.11 7.94 -9.34
C ALA A 45 -15.90 7.90 -8.41
N GLU A 46 -15.92 6.97 -7.46
CA GLU A 46 -14.83 6.78 -6.50
C GLU A 46 -13.52 6.47 -7.25
N SER A 47 -12.41 7.05 -6.79
CA SER A 47 -11.11 6.84 -7.45
C SER A 47 -10.65 5.39 -7.36
N VAL A 48 -9.77 4.96 -8.27
CA VAL A 48 -9.20 3.61 -8.26
C VAL A 48 -8.51 3.31 -6.94
N GLU A 49 -7.76 4.28 -6.41
CA GLU A 49 -7.05 4.17 -5.14
C GLU A 49 -8.00 4.05 -3.97
N ALA A 50 -9.08 4.84 -3.95
CA ALA A 50 -10.08 4.77 -2.90
C ALA A 50 -10.82 3.41 -2.89
N ARG A 51 -11.14 2.87 -4.08
CA ARG A 51 -11.70 1.52 -4.25
C ARG A 51 -10.75 0.41 -3.77
N LEU A 52 -9.44 0.52 -4.04
CA LEU A 52 -8.45 -0.43 -3.52
C LEU A 52 -8.31 -0.33 -2.00
N LEU A 53 -8.20 0.90 -1.48
CA LEU A 53 -8.10 1.16 -0.05
C LEU A 53 -9.36 0.72 0.72
N ALA A 54 -10.51 0.59 0.06
CA ALA A 54 -11.71 0.02 0.67
C ALA A 54 -11.50 -1.41 1.19
N TRP A 55 -10.56 -2.15 0.60
CA TRP A 55 -10.23 -3.52 0.98
C TRP A 55 -9.00 -3.62 1.87
N LEU A 56 -8.45 -2.50 2.37
CA LEU A 56 -7.35 -2.54 3.30
C LEU A 56 -7.82 -3.05 4.67
N ASP A 57 -7.23 -4.16 5.13
CA ASP A 57 -7.42 -4.65 6.50
C ASP A 57 -7.04 -3.55 7.51
N PRO A 58 -7.93 -3.19 8.45
CA PRO A 58 -7.64 -2.15 9.43
C PRO A 58 -6.45 -2.45 10.34
N ASP A 59 -6.13 -3.73 10.54
CA ASP A 59 -5.01 -4.23 11.35
C ASP A 59 -3.83 -4.69 10.47
N ALA A 60 -3.73 -4.23 9.22
CA ALA A 60 -2.58 -4.49 8.37
C ALA A 60 -1.30 -3.93 9.00
N ARG A 61 -0.30 -4.79 9.23
CA ARG A 61 1.03 -4.38 9.72
C ARG A 61 2.00 -4.00 8.60
N ALA A 62 1.72 -4.42 7.38
CA ALA A 62 2.47 -4.00 6.20
C ALA A 62 1.50 -3.73 5.06
N VAL A 63 1.75 -2.68 4.30
CA VAL A 63 0.94 -2.29 3.15
C VAL A 63 1.86 -1.77 2.06
N ALA A 64 1.70 -2.24 0.84
CA ALA A 64 2.32 -1.68 -0.34
C ALA A 64 1.25 -1.34 -1.38
N PHE A 65 1.16 -0.09 -1.76
CA PHE A 65 0.46 0.33 -2.96
C PHE A 65 1.47 0.49 -4.10
N VAL A 66 1.17 -0.04 -5.27
CA VAL A 66 1.96 0.14 -6.48
C VAL A 66 1.04 0.58 -7.61
N ARG A 67 1.33 1.71 -8.25
CA ARG A 67 0.48 2.28 -9.29
C ARG A 67 0.56 1.49 -10.59
N ASN A 68 1.79 1.15 -11.02
CA ASN A 68 2.05 0.39 -12.24
C ASN A 68 3.04 -0.74 -11.94
N PRO A 69 2.56 -1.91 -11.46
CA PRO A 69 3.37 -3.09 -11.29
C PRO A 69 4.08 -3.44 -12.60
N GLY A 70 5.39 -3.65 -12.55
CA GLY A 70 6.22 -3.95 -13.73
C GLY A 70 6.93 -2.75 -14.36
N GLU A 71 6.57 -1.49 -14.01
CA GLU A 71 7.31 -0.30 -14.49
C GLU A 71 8.77 -0.29 -14.00
N PHE A 72 9.03 -0.85 -12.81
CA PHE A 72 10.35 -1.03 -12.20
C PHE A 72 10.33 -2.23 -11.24
N ASP A 73 11.51 -2.77 -10.91
CA ASP A 73 11.62 -3.77 -9.84
C ASP A 73 11.49 -3.10 -8.46
N ALA A 74 10.28 -3.16 -7.91
CA ALA A 74 9.97 -2.60 -6.60
C ALA A 74 10.79 -3.24 -5.46
N THR A 75 11.12 -4.53 -5.56
CA THR A 75 11.89 -5.23 -4.53
C THR A 75 13.33 -4.75 -4.54
N ALA A 76 13.96 -4.66 -5.72
CA ALA A 76 15.32 -4.16 -5.83
C ALA A 76 15.43 -2.69 -5.39
N VAL A 77 14.46 -1.84 -5.74
CA VAL A 77 14.42 -0.46 -5.24
C VAL A 77 14.24 -0.42 -3.71
N ALA A 78 13.38 -1.25 -3.13
CA ALA A 78 13.24 -1.34 -1.68
C ALA A 78 14.55 -1.76 -1.00
N THR A 79 15.29 -2.71 -1.59
CA THR A 79 16.62 -3.10 -1.11
C THR A 79 17.62 -1.94 -1.18
N LEU A 80 17.61 -1.09 -2.21
CA LEU A 80 18.45 0.12 -2.29
C LEU A 80 18.23 1.03 -1.07
N PHE A 81 16.97 1.26 -0.72
CA PHE A 81 16.59 2.10 0.41
C PHE A 81 16.75 1.43 1.79
N GLY A 82 17.11 0.14 1.84
CA GLY A 82 17.27 -0.57 3.10
C GLY A 82 15.93 -0.85 3.77
N VAL A 83 14.94 -1.25 2.98
CA VAL A 83 13.69 -1.74 3.55
C VAL A 83 13.93 -3.09 4.27
N PRO A 84 13.36 -3.30 5.47
CA PRO A 84 13.41 -4.59 6.16
C PRO A 84 12.81 -5.75 5.36
N GLY A 85 13.15 -6.97 5.77
CA GLY A 85 12.74 -8.19 5.07
C GLY A 85 11.21 -8.37 4.95
N ALA A 86 10.40 -7.84 5.87
CA ALA A 86 8.94 -7.92 5.73
C ALA A 86 8.43 -7.07 4.56
N GLY A 87 8.99 -5.88 4.35
CA GLY A 87 8.61 -5.01 3.23
C GLY A 87 9.02 -5.58 1.88
N GLU A 88 10.26 -6.06 1.77
CA GLU A 88 10.71 -6.77 0.57
C GLU A 88 9.83 -8.00 0.28
N ARG A 89 9.43 -8.73 1.32
CA ARG A 89 8.54 -9.88 1.18
C ARG A 89 7.17 -9.48 0.63
N VAL A 90 6.58 -8.39 1.09
CA VAL A 90 5.29 -7.90 0.57
C VAL A 90 5.39 -7.59 -0.92
N LEU A 91 6.43 -6.85 -1.33
CA LEU A 91 6.67 -6.50 -2.72
C LEU A 91 6.94 -7.72 -3.61
N ARG A 92 7.76 -8.65 -3.14
CA ARG A 92 8.03 -9.92 -3.84
C ARG A 92 6.76 -10.77 -3.99
N GLN A 93 5.90 -10.81 -2.98
CA GLN A 93 4.64 -11.56 -3.05
C GLN A 93 3.61 -10.89 -3.98
N LEU A 94 3.64 -9.56 -4.11
CA LEU A 94 2.89 -8.84 -5.14
C LEU A 94 3.35 -9.26 -6.54
N ALA A 95 4.66 -9.23 -6.83
CA ALA A 95 5.20 -9.67 -8.11
C ALA A 95 4.88 -11.15 -8.39
N GLY A 96 5.03 -12.02 -7.39
CA GLY A 96 4.76 -13.45 -7.54
C GLY A 96 3.29 -13.76 -7.87
N VAL A 97 2.33 -12.94 -7.42
CA VAL A 97 0.92 -13.07 -7.83
C VAL A 97 0.78 -12.83 -9.33
N ASP A 98 1.44 -11.80 -9.85
CA ASP A 98 1.39 -11.43 -11.26
C ASP A 98 2.04 -12.53 -12.13
N ASP A 99 3.20 -13.03 -11.73
CA ASP A 99 3.88 -14.15 -12.40
C ASP A 99 3.01 -15.41 -12.38
N GLY A 100 2.47 -15.76 -11.20
CA GLY A 100 1.63 -16.93 -11.03
C GLY A 100 0.36 -16.87 -11.86
N PHE A 101 -0.31 -15.72 -11.90
CA PHE A 101 -1.53 -15.54 -12.68
C PHE A 101 -1.24 -15.62 -14.19
N THR A 102 -0.13 -15.03 -14.63
CA THR A 102 0.36 -15.12 -16.01
C THR A 102 0.66 -16.55 -16.41
N LEU A 103 1.32 -17.34 -15.54
CA LEU A 103 1.56 -18.76 -15.79
C LEU A 103 0.26 -19.59 -15.87
N MET A 104 -0.78 -19.20 -15.14
CA MET A 104 -2.06 -19.90 -15.11
C MET A 104 -2.94 -19.59 -16.33
N ILE A 105 -2.97 -18.32 -16.77
CA ILE A 105 -3.95 -17.83 -17.77
C ILE A 105 -3.29 -17.48 -19.11
N GLY A 106 -2.02 -17.07 -19.10
CA GLY A 106 -1.23 -16.66 -20.28
C GLY A 106 -0.65 -15.24 -20.18
N ASP A 107 0.24 -14.91 -21.10
CA ASP A 107 1.09 -13.69 -21.07
C ASP A 107 0.31 -12.36 -21.05
N ASP A 108 -0.85 -12.29 -21.71
CA ASP A 108 -1.66 -11.07 -21.79
C ASP A 108 -2.71 -10.96 -20.65
N ALA A 109 -2.72 -11.90 -19.71
CA ALA A 109 -3.81 -12.04 -18.75
C ALA A 109 -3.93 -10.83 -17.81
N LEU A 110 -2.81 -10.29 -17.33
CA LEU A 110 -2.80 -9.15 -16.42
C LEU A 110 -3.41 -7.91 -17.05
N ALA A 111 -2.96 -7.55 -18.25
CA ALA A 111 -3.46 -6.41 -19.01
C ALA A 111 -4.89 -6.62 -19.55
N THR A 112 -5.38 -7.86 -19.59
CA THR A 112 -6.76 -8.17 -19.97
C THR A 112 -7.75 -8.02 -18.82
N TRP A 113 -7.33 -8.40 -17.61
CA TRP A 113 -8.24 -8.57 -16.48
C TRP A 113 -8.12 -7.50 -15.40
N PHE A 114 -6.93 -6.92 -15.18
CA PHE A 114 -6.70 -6.04 -14.04
C PHE A 114 -6.35 -4.62 -14.46
N LEU A 115 -6.86 -3.64 -13.72
CA LEU A 115 -6.31 -2.29 -13.77
C LEU A 115 -4.87 -2.32 -13.23
N GLU A 116 -4.06 -1.35 -13.65
CA GLU A 116 -2.64 -1.29 -13.27
C GLU A 116 -2.45 -1.23 -11.75
N PRO A 117 -3.17 -0.37 -10.99
CA PRO A 117 -2.88 -0.24 -9.57
C PRO A 117 -3.17 -1.52 -8.76
N ALA A 118 -2.26 -1.81 -7.84
CA ALA A 118 -2.29 -2.95 -6.96
C ALA A 118 -2.11 -2.53 -5.50
N LEU A 119 -2.81 -3.20 -4.61
CA LEU A 119 -2.63 -3.08 -3.16
C LEU A 119 -2.20 -4.42 -2.60
N ALA A 120 -1.04 -4.49 -1.97
CA ALA A 120 -0.62 -5.64 -1.18
C ALA A 120 -0.68 -5.28 0.31
N MET A 121 -1.15 -6.20 1.14
CA MET A 121 -1.22 -6.01 2.58
C MET A 121 -0.84 -7.29 3.31
N TRP A 122 -0.17 -7.15 4.44
CA TRP A 122 0.11 -8.23 5.37
C TRP A 122 -0.62 -7.96 6.69
N PRO A 123 -1.79 -8.60 6.91
CA PRO A 123 -2.49 -8.59 8.19
C PRO A 123 -1.67 -9.18 9.33
N VAL A 124 -1.90 -8.73 10.56
CA VAL A 124 -1.24 -9.28 11.76
C VAL A 124 -1.51 -10.77 11.95
N ILE A 125 -2.72 -11.23 11.63
CA ILE A 125 -3.16 -12.62 11.83
C ILE A 125 -2.85 -13.54 10.63
N ALA A 126 -2.35 -12.98 9.52
CA ALA A 126 -2.16 -13.71 8.27
C ALA A 126 -0.77 -14.36 8.16
N GLN A 127 -0.72 -15.54 7.52
CA GLN A 127 0.53 -16.20 7.19
C GLN A 127 1.27 -15.56 6.01
N GLY A 128 0.56 -14.86 5.12
CA GLY A 128 1.13 -14.22 3.95
C GLY A 128 0.45 -12.92 3.54
N THR A 129 0.96 -12.37 2.44
CA THR A 129 0.47 -11.13 1.85
C THR A 129 -0.78 -11.41 1.02
N TYR A 130 -1.78 -10.57 1.21
CA TYR A 130 -3.00 -10.49 0.43
C TYR A 130 -2.76 -9.44 -0.64
N VAL A 131 -3.07 -9.74 -1.89
CA VAL A 131 -2.94 -8.77 -3.00
C VAL A 131 -4.32 -8.50 -3.55
N VAL A 132 -4.71 -7.24 -3.64
CA VAL A 132 -5.99 -6.78 -4.19
C VAL A 132 -5.72 -6.08 -5.51
N ARG A 133 -6.48 -6.48 -6.54
CA ARG A 133 -6.50 -5.86 -7.86
C ARG A 133 -7.94 -5.47 -8.21
N LEU A 134 -8.10 -4.37 -8.93
CA LEU A 134 -9.39 -4.04 -9.54
C LEU A 134 -9.49 -4.68 -10.91
N LEU A 135 -10.67 -5.14 -11.26
CA LEU A 135 -10.95 -5.74 -12.56
C LEU A 135 -11.23 -4.66 -13.61
N GLN A 136 -10.78 -4.90 -14.84
CA GLN A 136 -11.16 -4.14 -16.03
C GLN A 136 -12.50 -4.56 -16.59
N LYS A 137 -12.92 -5.79 -16.30
CA LYS A 137 -14.16 -6.42 -16.77
C LYS A 137 -15.02 -6.81 -15.58
N PRO A 138 -16.34 -7.01 -15.77
CA PRO A 138 -17.23 -7.40 -14.68
C PRO A 138 -16.77 -8.68 -13.96
N ALA A 139 -16.95 -8.72 -12.64
CA ALA A 139 -16.58 -9.88 -11.82
C ALA A 139 -17.19 -11.22 -12.30
N ALA A 140 -18.39 -11.17 -12.90
CA ALA A 140 -19.04 -12.36 -13.46
C ALA A 140 -18.29 -12.94 -14.67
N GLU A 141 -17.75 -12.09 -15.55
CA GLU A 141 -16.93 -12.53 -16.68
C GLU A 141 -15.59 -13.09 -16.22
N PHE A 142 -14.96 -12.42 -15.25
CA PHE A 142 -13.72 -12.91 -14.64
C PHE A 142 -13.93 -14.27 -13.98
N ARG A 143 -15.01 -14.44 -13.23
CA ARG A 143 -15.39 -15.73 -12.63
C ARG A 143 -15.49 -16.83 -13.67
N ALA A 144 -16.26 -16.59 -14.75
CA ALA A 144 -16.47 -17.59 -15.80
C ALA A 144 -15.14 -18.00 -16.45
N ALA A 145 -14.25 -17.03 -16.72
CA ALA A 145 -12.92 -17.30 -17.24
C ALA A 145 -12.05 -18.11 -16.26
N MET A 146 -12.12 -17.83 -14.96
CA MET A 146 -11.37 -18.61 -13.95
C MET A 146 -11.92 -20.03 -13.80
N GLU A 147 -13.24 -20.22 -13.89
CA GLU A 147 -13.87 -21.54 -13.91
C GLU A 147 -13.45 -22.34 -15.16
N GLU A 148 -13.39 -21.70 -16.34
CA GLU A 148 -12.87 -22.30 -17.57
C GLU A 148 -11.38 -22.67 -17.46
N ALA A 149 -10.60 -21.86 -16.73
CA ALA A 149 -9.20 -22.14 -16.40
C ALA A 149 -9.02 -23.23 -15.31
N GLY A 150 -10.09 -23.89 -14.88
CA GLY A 150 -10.04 -25.01 -13.95
C GLY A 150 -10.07 -24.62 -12.47
N MET A 151 -10.54 -23.43 -12.12
CA MET A 151 -10.85 -23.07 -10.73
C MET A 151 -12.26 -23.50 -10.34
N ARG A 152 -12.43 -23.94 -9.08
CA ARG A 152 -13.74 -24.22 -8.50
C ARG A 152 -14.21 -23.05 -7.66
N ALA A 153 -15.42 -22.56 -7.93
CA ALA A 153 -16.09 -21.57 -7.11
C ALA A 153 -16.80 -22.20 -5.90
N SER A 154 -16.73 -21.53 -4.77
CA SER A 154 -17.52 -21.81 -3.57
C SER A 154 -17.88 -20.51 -2.87
N GLU A 155 -18.99 -20.49 -2.15
CA GLU A 155 -19.41 -19.33 -1.36
C GLU A 155 -18.98 -19.50 0.09
N VAL A 156 -18.23 -18.54 0.62
CA VAL A 156 -17.75 -18.54 2.01
C VAL A 156 -17.91 -17.15 2.58
N GLU A 157 -18.62 -17.01 3.71
CA GLU A 157 -18.83 -15.72 4.39
C GLU A 157 -19.45 -14.61 3.48
N GLY A 158 -20.23 -15.03 2.48
CA GLY A 158 -20.86 -14.14 1.50
C GLY A 158 -19.93 -13.66 0.38
N MET A 159 -18.75 -14.26 0.24
CA MET A 159 -17.81 -13.99 -0.86
C MET A 159 -17.61 -15.24 -1.73
N THR A 160 -17.53 -15.03 -3.04
CA THR A 160 -17.17 -16.09 -3.99
C THR A 160 -15.66 -16.33 -3.92
N VAL A 161 -15.27 -17.54 -3.52
CA VAL A 161 -13.89 -18.00 -3.46
C VAL A 161 -13.63 -19.01 -4.58
N LEU A 162 -12.64 -18.72 -5.41
CA LEU A 162 -12.15 -19.56 -6.51
C LEU A 162 -10.83 -20.22 -6.10
N VAL A 163 -10.79 -21.55 -6.15
CA VAL A 163 -9.61 -22.34 -5.80
C VAL A 163 -9.20 -23.19 -6.99
N SER A 164 -7.92 -23.16 -7.34
CA SER A 164 -7.38 -24.02 -8.40
C SER A 164 -7.25 -25.46 -7.92
N GLU A 165 -7.54 -26.42 -8.79
CA GLU A 165 -7.20 -27.83 -8.56
C GLU A 165 -5.71 -28.15 -8.81
N SER A 166 -5.01 -27.24 -9.48
CA SER A 166 -3.58 -27.29 -9.76
C SER A 166 -2.76 -26.65 -8.63
N PRO A 167 -1.42 -26.82 -8.56
CA PRO A 167 -0.58 -26.28 -7.48
C PRO A 167 -0.36 -24.76 -7.55
N TYR A 168 -1.43 -24.00 -7.81
CA TYR A 168 -1.43 -22.54 -7.77
C TYR A 168 -1.38 -22.04 -6.32
N ALA A 169 -0.47 -21.14 -5.98
CA ALA A 169 -0.20 -20.80 -4.58
C ALA A 169 -1.26 -19.89 -3.93
N TRP A 170 -2.24 -19.42 -4.71
CA TRP A 170 -3.28 -18.49 -4.26
C TRP A 170 -4.68 -19.04 -4.53
N LYS A 171 -5.64 -18.59 -3.73
CA LYS A 171 -7.07 -18.62 -4.04
C LYS A 171 -7.50 -17.20 -4.39
N LEU A 172 -8.49 -17.06 -5.26
CA LEU A 172 -9.04 -15.77 -5.66
C LEU A 172 -10.35 -15.55 -4.93
N VAL A 173 -10.57 -14.34 -4.41
CA VAL A 173 -11.81 -13.98 -3.73
C VAL A 173 -12.40 -12.80 -4.48
N LEU A 174 -13.60 -12.96 -5.01
CA LEU A 174 -14.32 -11.88 -5.68
C LEU A 174 -14.92 -10.97 -4.62
N LEU A 175 -14.61 -9.68 -4.74
CA LEU A 175 -15.00 -8.65 -3.80
C LEU A 175 -16.00 -7.70 -4.46
N GLU A 176 -16.73 -6.94 -3.65
CA GLU A 176 -17.62 -5.91 -4.16
C GLU A 176 -16.86 -4.81 -4.92
N GLY A 177 -17.52 -4.20 -5.91
CA GLY A 177 -16.94 -3.13 -6.71
C GLY A 177 -15.89 -3.62 -7.70
N ASP A 178 -16.10 -4.79 -8.31
CA ASP A 178 -15.22 -5.39 -9.33
C ASP A 178 -13.76 -5.45 -8.89
N ALA A 179 -13.52 -6.03 -7.71
CA ALA A 179 -12.18 -6.26 -7.18
C ALA A 179 -11.96 -7.75 -6.91
N VAL A 180 -10.70 -8.18 -6.92
CA VAL A 180 -10.30 -9.53 -6.56
C VAL A 180 -9.16 -9.48 -5.55
N ALA A 181 -9.24 -10.30 -4.51
CA ALA A 181 -8.14 -10.57 -3.62
C ALA A 181 -7.48 -11.92 -3.95
N PHE A 182 -6.17 -11.92 -4.06
CA PHE A 182 -5.31 -13.09 -4.07
C PHE A 182 -4.91 -13.38 -2.64
N VAL A 183 -5.44 -14.48 -2.11
CA VAL A 183 -5.19 -14.93 -0.74
C VAL A 183 -4.29 -16.16 -0.80
N PRO A 184 -3.21 -16.25 -0.01
CA PRO A 184 -2.37 -17.45 -0.01
C PRO A 184 -3.20 -18.70 0.32
N GLN A 185 -3.03 -19.79 -0.43
CA GLN A 185 -3.77 -21.03 -0.16
C GLN A 185 -3.43 -21.64 1.22
N ARG A 186 -2.22 -21.37 1.72
CA ARG A 186 -1.75 -21.83 3.03
C ARG A 186 -2.36 -21.09 4.23
N GLU A 187 -3.18 -20.07 4.00
CA GLU A 187 -3.86 -19.38 5.10
C GLU A 187 -4.70 -20.34 5.95
N ILE A 188 -4.74 -20.11 7.27
CA ILE A 188 -5.50 -20.95 8.19
C ILE A 188 -6.99 -20.65 8.03
N GLY A 189 -7.81 -21.70 8.04
CA GLY A 189 -9.27 -21.58 7.91
C GLY A 189 -9.68 -21.06 6.53
N SER A 190 -10.69 -20.18 6.48
CA SER A 190 -11.15 -19.57 5.23
C SER A 190 -10.14 -18.55 4.68
N GLY A 191 -9.27 -17.99 5.52
CA GLY A 191 -8.39 -16.87 5.16
C GLY A 191 -9.16 -15.62 4.72
N LEU A 192 -10.42 -15.46 5.11
CA LEU A 192 -11.24 -14.29 4.72
C LEU A 192 -11.30 -13.21 5.80
N GLY A 193 -10.86 -13.50 7.03
CA GLY A 193 -10.89 -12.58 8.17
C GLY A 193 -10.41 -11.16 7.85
N PRO A 194 -9.24 -10.97 7.21
CA PRO A 194 -8.78 -9.65 6.78
C PRO A 194 -9.72 -8.90 5.83
N LEU A 195 -10.34 -9.63 4.90
CA LEU A 195 -11.22 -9.05 3.88
C LEU A 195 -12.61 -8.74 4.45
N THR A 196 -13.11 -9.58 5.35
CA THR A 196 -14.36 -9.31 6.09
C THR A 196 -14.16 -8.16 7.07
N ALA A 197 -13.00 -8.06 7.73
CA ALA A 197 -12.64 -6.92 8.56
C ALA A 197 -12.63 -5.61 7.74
N ALA A 198 -12.02 -5.61 6.56
CA ALA A 198 -12.03 -4.43 5.67
C ALA A 198 -13.46 -4.00 5.25
N ARG A 199 -14.36 -4.98 5.01
CA ARG A 199 -15.77 -4.74 4.66
C ARG A 199 -16.60 -4.21 5.83
N ASP A 200 -16.42 -4.81 7.01
CA ASP A 200 -17.36 -4.68 8.13
C ASP A 200 -16.91 -3.66 9.21
N LEU A 201 -15.62 -3.32 9.24
CA LEU A 201 -15.04 -2.37 10.21
C LEU A 201 -14.82 -0.98 9.61
N PRO A 202 -14.78 0.08 10.44
CA PRO A 202 -14.50 1.43 9.96
C PRO A 202 -13.08 1.56 9.37
N PRO A 203 -12.86 2.52 8.46
CA PRO A 203 -11.53 2.84 7.92
C PRO A 203 -10.47 3.06 9.00
N SER A 204 -9.34 2.36 8.91
CA SER A 204 -8.21 2.54 9.82
C SER A 204 -7.53 3.90 9.68
N GLU A 205 -6.77 4.29 10.69
CA GLU A 205 -5.90 5.48 10.62
C GLU A 205 -4.91 5.38 9.45
N LEU A 206 -4.38 4.18 9.19
CA LEU A 206 -3.49 3.93 8.06
C LEU A 206 -4.18 4.23 6.72
N ARG A 207 -5.43 3.78 6.54
CA ARG A 207 -6.22 4.11 5.34
C ARG A 207 -6.38 5.63 5.17
N GLN A 208 -6.67 6.34 6.26
CA GLN A 208 -6.84 7.79 6.24
C GLN A 208 -5.52 8.52 5.90
N GLN A 209 -4.37 7.99 6.33
CA GLN A 209 -3.05 8.54 6.01
C GLN A 209 -2.64 8.27 4.56
N LEU A 210 -2.98 7.09 4.02
CA LEU A 210 -2.63 6.71 2.64
C LEU A 210 -3.48 7.45 1.60
N ALA A 211 -4.78 7.64 1.84
CA ALA A 211 -5.69 8.27 0.89
C ALA A 211 -5.17 9.59 0.26
N PRO A 212 -4.72 10.60 1.02
CA PRO A 212 -4.20 11.84 0.43
C PRO A 212 -2.87 11.64 -0.32
N VAL A 213 -2.05 10.66 0.06
CA VAL A 213 -0.76 10.36 -0.59
C VAL A 213 -0.99 9.71 -1.94
N LEU A 214 -1.97 8.80 -2.02
CA LEU A 214 -2.31 8.09 -3.25
C LEU A 214 -3.16 8.93 -4.20
N ALA A 215 -3.80 10.00 -3.71
CA ALA A 215 -4.43 11.01 -4.56
C ALA A 215 -3.41 11.79 -5.42
N ASP A 216 -2.12 11.81 -5.03
CA ASP A 216 -1.05 12.31 -5.88
C ASP A 216 -0.72 11.28 -6.98
N SER A 217 -1.06 11.65 -8.22
CA SER A 217 -0.77 10.86 -9.42
C SER A 217 0.73 10.56 -9.64
N GLN A 218 1.63 11.35 -9.03
CA GLN A 218 3.08 11.11 -9.14
C GLN A 218 3.54 9.98 -8.23
N THR A 219 2.79 9.61 -7.19
CA THR A 219 3.13 8.48 -6.32
C THR A 219 2.97 7.18 -7.09
N VAL A 220 4.08 6.46 -7.27
CA VAL A 220 4.11 5.17 -7.98
C VAL A 220 4.27 3.98 -7.05
N LEU A 221 4.84 4.19 -5.86
CA LEU A 221 4.88 3.19 -4.80
C LEU A 221 4.77 3.87 -3.44
N GLU A 222 3.96 3.30 -2.58
CA GLU A 222 3.89 3.65 -1.16
C GLU A 222 3.91 2.36 -0.35
N LEU A 223 4.98 2.15 0.42
CA LEU A 223 5.14 1.02 1.32
C LEU A 223 5.15 1.54 2.77
N PHE A 224 4.36 0.91 3.62
CA PHE A 224 4.30 1.15 5.05
C PHE A 224 4.46 -0.15 5.81
N LEU A 225 5.31 -0.15 6.83
CA LEU A 225 5.51 -1.24 7.79
C LEU A 225 5.32 -0.67 9.20
N ALA A 226 4.56 -1.38 10.02
CA ALA A 226 4.35 -1.09 11.43
C ALA A 226 4.69 -2.29 12.31
N GLY A 227 5.26 -1.97 13.47
CA GLY A 227 5.70 -2.94 14.46
C GLY A 227 7.19 -3.23 14.37
N PRO A 228 7.77 -3.85 15.41
CA PRO A 228 9.18 -4.17 15.45
C PRO A 228 9.51 -5.19 14.34
N ASP A 229 10.34 -4.78 13.40
CA ASP A 229 10.85 -5.63 12.34
C ASP A 229 12.37 -5.76 12.41
N VAL A 230 12.86 -6.96 12.08
CA VAL A 230 14.29 -7.26 12.05
C VAL A 230 14.88 -6.67 10.79
N HIS A 231 15.93 -5.88 10.97
CA HIS A 231 16.62 -5.21 9.88
C HIS A 231 18.02 -5.80 9.73
N MET A 232 18.39 -6.21 8.51
CA MET A 232 19.66 -6.92 8.27
C MET A 232 20.89 -6.04 8.53
N ASP A 233 20.77 -4.75 8.27
CA ASP A 233 21.87 -3.80 8.43
C ASP A 233 21.90 -3.04 9.76
N LEU A 234 20.86 -3.19 10.59
CA LEU A 234 20.78 -2.49 11.87
C LEU A 234 20.90 -3.49 13.01
N ARG A 235 21.50 -3.05 14.11
CA ARG A 235 21.63 -3.88 15.31
C ARG A 235 20.31 -4.05 16.06
N GLU A 236 19.55 -2.96 16.12
CA GLU A 236 18.26 -2.90 16.81
C GLU A 236 17.11 -2.95 15.79
N PRO A 237 15.94 -3.49 16.17
CA PRO A 237 14.78 -3.52 15.29
C PRO A 237 14.28 -2.12 14.91
N VAL A 238 13.52 -2.03 13.82
CA VAL A 238 12.80 -0.82 13.41
C VAL A 238 11.33 -0.93 13.81
N ALA A 239 10.77 0.13 14.41
CA ALA A 239 9.39 0.18 14.86
C ALA A 239 8.40 0.46 13.72
N SER A 240 8.85 1.22 12.73
CA SER A 240 8.08 1.56 11.54
C SER A 240 9.01 1.89 10.38
N VAL A 241 8.52 1.64 9.17
CA VAL A 241 9.18 2.03 7.93
C VAL A 241 8.13 2.58 6.97
N ARG A 242 8.49 3.65 6.27
CA ARG A 242 7.69 4.21 5.19
C ARG A 242 8.60 4.48 4.00
N LEU A 243 8.36 3.84 2.87
CA LEU A 243 9.03 4.13 1.60
C LEU A 243 8.02 4.72 0.64
N SER A 244 8.32 5.90 0.10
CA SER A 244 7.52 6.57 -0.90
C SER A 244 8.37 6.79 -2.15
N LEU A 245 7.88 6.36 -3.30
CA LEU A 245 8.50 6.60 -4.60
C LEU A 245 7.54 7.42 -5.45
N ARG A 246 8.07 8.51 -6.01
CA ARG A 246 7.34 9.39 -6.90
C ARG A 246 8.05 9.49 -8.25
N ARG A 247 7.29 9.74 -9.31
CA ARG A 247 7.88 10.06 -10.62
C ARG A 247 8.72 11.32 -10.52
N TRP A 248 9.91 11.25 -11.10
CA TRP A 248 10.85 12.35 -11.21
C TRP A 248 11.33 12.47 -12.64
N GLN A 249 11.08 13.64 -13.24
CA GLN A 249 11.27 13.85 -14.67
C GLN A 249 10.42 12.84 -15.48
N THR A 250 10.85 12.45 -16.69
CA THR A 250 10.06 11.59 -17.58
C THR A 250 10.09 10.12 -17.18
N THR A 251 11.25 9.62 -16.74
CA THR A 251 11.50 8.18 -16.51
C THR A 251 12.20 7.87 -15.19
N GLY A 252 12.53 8.88 -14.38
CA GLY A 252 13.22 8.68 -13.11
C GLY A 252 12.26 8.54 -11.92
N LEU A 253 12.83 8.19 -10.77
CA LEU A 253 12.15 8.13 -9.48
C LEU A 253 12.80 9.08 -8.48
N ASP A 254 11.99 9.77 -7.69
CA ASP A 254 12.40 10.44 -6.45
C ASP A 254 11.89 9.58 -5.28
N GLY A 255 12.82 8.96 -4.58
CA GLY A 255 12.51 8.04 -3.48
C GLY A 255 12.90 8.60 -2.13
N ALA A 256 12.03 8.41 -1.16
CA ALA A 256 12.26 8.76 0.23
C ALA A 256 11.85 7.61 1.15
N ILE A 257 12.73 7.24 2.07
CA ILE A 257 12.45 6.27 3.13
C ILE A 257 12.55 6.94 4.50
N THR A 258 11.58 6.69 5.36
CA THR A 258 11.63 7.01 6.78
C THR A 258 11.68 5.72 7.57
N LEU A 259 12.67 5.58 8.44
CA LEU A 259 12.79 4.47 9.37
C LEU A 259 12.75 5.00 10.81
N GLN A 260 12.03 4.31 11.69
CA GLN A 260 12.03 4.61 13.12
C GLN A 260 12.78 3.50 13.88
N PRO A 261 14.11 3.59 14.05
CA PRO A 261 14.85 2.58 14.81
C PRO A 261 14.44 2.60 16.29
N LEU A 262 14.47 1.44 16.94
CA LEU A 262 14.27 1.33 18.40
C LEU A 262 15.55 1.64 19.21
N GLY A 263 16.70 1.67 18.53
CA GLY A 263 18.00 1.97 19.11
C GLY A 263 18.48 3.40 18.88
N ASP A 264 19.80 3.56 18.86
CA ASP A 264 20.47 4.83 18.57
C ASP A 264 20.30 5.22 17.09
N VAL A 265 19.70 6.39 16.85
CA VAL A 265 19.34 6.89 15.51
C VAL A 265 20.58 7.25 14.70
N ASP A 266 21.61 7.81 15.34
CA ASP A 266 22.88 8.20 14.69
C ASP A 266 23.72 6.98 14.31
N GLU A 267 23.71 5.93 15.14
CA GLU A 267 24.29 4.63 14.82
C GLU A 267 23.53 3.98 13.66
N ALA A 268 22.20 4.00 13.67
CA ALA A 268 21.38 3.45 12.60
C ALA A 268 21.63 4.15 11.25
N ALA A 269 21.65 5.49 11.24
CA ALA A 269 21.94 6.26 10.02
C ALA A 269 23.34 5.93 9.46
N ARG A 270 24.37 5.85 10.31
CA ARG A 270 25.73 5.46 9.88
C ARG A 270 25.79 4.03 9.37
N ALA A 271 25.06 3.10 9.98
CA ALA A 271 24.98 1.72 9.52
C ALA A 271 24.32 1.63 8.14
N LEU A 272 23.20 2.34 7.93
CA LEU A 272 22.50 2.44 6.64
C LEU A 272 23.36 3.10 5.55
N GLN A 273 24.16 4.11 5.90
CA GLN A 273 25.09 4.74 4.97
C GLN A 273 26.27 3.83 4.59
N GLY A 274 26.70 2.97 5.51
CA GLY A 274 27.85 2.07 5.35
C GLY A 274 27.51 0.69 4.77
N ARG A 275 26.27 0.47 4.34
CA ARG A 275 25.80 -0.83 3.84
C ARG A 275 26.54 -1.29 2.60
N ARG A 276 26.61 -2.62 2.45
CA ARG A 276 27.16 -3.29 1.27
C ARG A 276 26.33 -4.52 0.95
N ALA A 277 25.86 -4.65 -0.28
CA ALA A 277 25.17 -5.84 -0.76
C ALA A 277 26.14 -6.76 -1.53
N THR A 278 26.95 -7.56 -0.82
CA THR A 278 28.08 -8.33 -1.39
C THR A 278 27.75 -9.22 -2.59
N TYR A 279 26.47 -9.53 -2.82
CA TYR A 279 25.99 -10.38 -3.91
C TYR A 279 25.37 -9.61 -5.09
N MET A 280 25.38 -8.27 -5.04
CA MET A 280 24.82 -7.39 -6.07
C MET A 280 25.92 -6.86 -7.00
N THR A 281 25.52 -6.35 -8.16
CA THR A 281 26.45 -5.77 -9.15
C THR A 281 27.13 -4.51 -8.63
N ASP A 282 28.27 -4.16 -9.21
CA ASP A 282 29.00 -2.92 -8.88
C ASP A 282 28.12 -1.67 -9.09
N LYS A 283 27.23 -1.70 -10.09
CA LYS A 283 26.30 -0.59 -10.37
C LYS A 283 25.23 -0.48 -9.29
N PHE A 284 24.63 -1.59 -8.85
CA PHE A 284 23.69 -1.57 -7.75
C PHE A 284 24.35 -1.08 -6.45
N GLN A 285 25.60 -1.49 -6.21
CA GLN A 285 26.39 -1.03 -5.06
C GLN A 285 26.67 0.47 -5.12
N ASP A 286 27.03 1.02 -6.28
CA ASP A 286 27.19 2.46 -6.47
C ASP A 286 25.90 3.21 -6.10
N LEU A 287 24.74 2.73 -6.57
CA LEU A 287 23.44 3.31 -6.25
C LEU A 287 23.12 3.27 -4.75
N MET A 288 23.45 2.16 -4.06
CA MET A 288 23.28 2.08 -2.61
C MET A 288 24.10 3.17 -1.89
N THR A 289 25.33 3.45 -2.33
CA THR A 289 26.15 4.50 -1.70
C THR A 289 25.62 5.91 -1.92
N ARG A 290 24.78 6.11 -2.95
CA ARG A 290 24.16 7.40 -3.28
C ARG A 290 22.94 7.71 -2.43
N VAL A 291 22.35 6.73 -1.74
CA VAL A 291 21.25 7.01 -0.81
C VAL A 291 21.81 7.81 0.37
N ALA A 292 21.28 9.01 0.56
CA ALA A 292 21.70 9.89 1.63
C ALA A 292 20.83 9.65 2.87
N PHE A 293 21.41 9.02 3.89
CA PHE A 293 20.73 8.79 5.18
C PHE A 293 21.12 9.87 6.19
N ALA A 294 20.12 10.48 6.83
CA ALA A 294 20.30 11.48 7.87
C ALA A 294 19.39 11.21 9.07
N PRO A 295 19.89 11.40 10.30
CA PRO A 295 19.06 11.37 11.49
C PRO A 295 18.19 12.64 11.56
N GLU A 296 16.89 12.48 11.82
CA GLU A 296 15.93 13.57 12.00
C GLU A 296 15.06 13.29 13.24
N GLY A 297 15.51 13.73 14.41
CA GLY A 297 14.81 13.44 15.67
C GLY A 297 14.78 11.93 15.95
N PRO A 298 13.60 11.30 16.11
CA PRO A 298 13.51 9.86 16.41
C PRO A 298 13.56 8.97 15.15
N ILE A 299 13.77 9.53 13.96
CA ILE A 299 13.77 8.79 12.69
C ILE A 299 15.08 8.94 11.93
N VAL A 300 15.34 8.00 11.03
CA VAL A 300 16.33 8.13 9.96
C VAL A 300 15.59 8.37 8.65
N LEU A 301 15.97 9.42 7.93
CA LEU A 301 15.46 9.74 6.60
C LEU A 301 16.51 9.38 5.56
N GLY A 302 16.14 8.55 4.59
CA GLY A 302 16.93 8.26 3.39
C GLY A 302 16.30 8.90 2.16
N ARG A 303 17.11 9.48 1.27
CA ARG A 303 16.64 10.02 -0.02
C ARG A 303 17.57 9.66 -1.17
N LEU A 304 16.98 9.41 -2.34
CA LEU A 304 17.71 9.21 -3.59
C LEU A 304 16.83 9.57 -4.78
N GLN A 305 17.38 10.35 -5.71
CA GLN A 305 16.85 10.49 -7.06
C GLN A 305 17.54 9.49 -7.98
N ILE A 306 16.73 8.65 -8.63
CA ILE A 306 17.16 7.57 -9.51
C ILE A 306 16.80 7.97 -10.96
N PRO A 307 17.78 8.31 -11.81
CA PRO A 307 17.54 8.53 -13.24
C PRO A 307 17.01 7.26 -13.92
N GLY A 308 16.25 7.39 -15.01
CA GLY A 308 15.72 6.23 -15.74
C GLY A 308 16.79 5.24 -16.22
N THR A 309 17.97 5.73 -16.62
CA THR A 309 19.11 4.88 -17.01
C THR A 309 19.66 4.01 -15.88
N ASP A 310 19.40 4.39 -14.63
CA ASP A 310 19.77 3.61 -13.46
C ASP A 310 18.68 2.58 -13.12
N LEU A 311 17.40 2.88 -13.38
CA LEU A 311 16.29 1.93 -13.26
C LEU A 311 16.42 0.75 -14.22
N ASP A 312 16.76 1.02 -15.48
CA ASP A 312 16.96 -0.04 -16.49
C ASP A 312 18.04 -1.04 -16.06
N ALA A 313 19.06 -0.57 -15.34
CA ALA A 313 20.11 -1.45 -14.84
C ALA A 313 19.71 -2.22 -13.59
N ILE A 314 18.89 -1.63 -12.71
CA ILE A 314 18.33 -2.35 -11.56
C ILE A 314 17.45 -3.52 -12.05
N GLN A 315 16.66 -3.30 -13.11
CA GLN A 315 15.81 -4.33 -13.70
C GLN A 315 16.60 -5.48 -14.36
N ALA A 316 17.78 -5.20 -14.92
CA ALA A 316 18.60 -6.24 -15.55
C ALA A 316 19.28 -7.19 -14.53
N ASP A 317 19.33 -6.78 -13.26
CA ASP A 317 20.03 -7.48 -12.18
C ASP A 317 19.09 -8.27 -11.25
N GLY A 318 17.76 -8.09 -11.36
CA GLY A 318 16.72 -8.80 -10.60
C GLY A 318 16.13 -9.97 -11.35
#